data_AF-A0A167AWM6-F1
#
_entry.id   AF-A0A167AWM6-F1
#
_cell.length_a   1.000
_cell.length_b   1.000
_cell.length_c   1.000
_cell.angle_alpha   90.00
_cell.angle_beta   90.00
_cell.angle_gamma   90.00
#
_symmetry.space_group_name_H-M   'P 1'
#
loop_
_entity.id
_entity.type
_entity.pdbx_description
1 polymer ?
#
loop_
_entity_poly.entity_id
_entity_poly.type
_entity_poly.pdbx_seq_one_letter_code
_entity_poly.pdbx_strand_id
1 'polypeptide(L)'
;MIRRVTLLAVTLLLPSCSLTQTVRLKPYECGPLARDNFGVVFSVVQPSNRQTYFVKGEASDVCPKLLSADYVIGVESSYCANKNSSNEHECSSIKIFSIIEYQNDPNIKQTD
;
A
#
# COMPACT_ATOMS: atom_id res chain seq x y z
N MET A 1 -32.28 -18.71 -51.14
CA MET A 1 -31.06 -18.16 -50.51
C MET A 1 -31.47 -17.27 -49.34
N ILE A 2 -31.39 -17.76 -48.11
CA ILE A 2 -31.83 -17.03 -46.91
C ILE A 2 -30.60 -16.33 -46.32
N ARG A 3 -30.62 -14.98 -46.34
CA ARG A 3 -29.57 -14.12 -45.80
C ARG A 3 -29.51 -14.29 -44.29
N ARG A 4 -28.40 -14.84 -43.78
CA ARG A 4 -28.09 -14.87 -42.35
C ARG A 4 -27.73 -13.44 -41.91
N VAL A 5 -28.60 -12.81 -41.13
CA VAL A 5 -28.31 -11.54 -40.47
C VAL A 5 -27.53 -11.86 -39.21
N THR A 6 -26.20 -11.74 -39.30
CA THR A 6 -25.32 -11.91 -38.14
C THR A 6 -25.47 -10.69 -37.25
N LEU A 7 -26.18 -10.84 -36.13
CA LEU A 7 -26.28 -9.84 -35.07
C LEU A 7 -24.88 -9.64 -34.46
N LEU A 8 -24.25 -8.51 -34.76
CA LEU A 8 -23.02 -8.06 -34.11
C LEU A 8 -23.36 -7.66 -32.66
N ALA A 9 -23.11 -8.55 -31.72
CA ALA A 9 -23.11 -8.22 -30.30
C ALA A 9 -21.91 -7.30 -30.01
N VAL A 10 -22.16 -6.00 -29.92
CA VAL A 10 -21.19 -5.02 -29.42
C VAL A 10 -21.08 -5.20 -27.91
N THR A 11 -20.11 -6.01 -27.48
CA THR A 11 -19.74 -6.13 -26.07
C THR A 11 -19.04 -4.84 -25.64
N LEU A 12 -19.78 -3.97 -24.95
CA LEU A 12 -19.24 -2.82 -24.22
C LEU A 12 -18.22 -3.33 -23.19
N LEU A 13 -16.93 -3.24 -23.53
CA LEU A 13 -15.84 -3.33 -22.55
C LEU A 13 -15.94 -2.12 -21.63
N LEU A 14 -16.58 -2.29 -20.49
CA LEU A 14 -16.48 -1.34 -19.38
C LEU A 14 -15.02 -1.37 -18.89
N PRO A 15 -14.27 -0.26 -18.95
CA PRO A 15 -12.95 -0.21 -18.35
C PRO A 15 -13.11 -0.43 -16.85
N SER A 16 -12.53 -1.51 -16.34
CA SER A 16 -12.38 -1.76 -14.92
C SER A 16 -11.57 -0.62 -14.32
N CYS A 17 -12.24 0.39 -13.77
CA CYS A 17 -11.59 1.47 -13.04
C CYS A 17 -10.99 0.83 -11.78
N SER A 18 -9.70 0.48 -11.81
CA SER A 18 -8.99 0.03 -10.63
C SER A 18 -8.85 1.22 -9.69
N LEU A 19 -9.83 1.36 -8.78
CA LEU A 19 -9.78 2.36 -7.72
C LEU A 19 -8.62 2.01 -6.80
N THR A 20 -7.50 2.72 -6.93
CA THR A 20 -6.39 2.62 -5.99
C THR A 20 -6.88 3.13 -4.64
N GLN A 21 -7.22 2.20 -3.74
CA GLN A 21 -7.82 2.54 -2.46
C GLN A 21 -6.76 3.16 -1.54
N THR A 22 -7.03 4.36 -1.07
CA THR A 22 -6.20 5.01 -0.05
C THR A 22 -6.53 4.42 1.32
N VAL A 23 -5.51 4.11 2.11
CA VAL A 23 -5.61 3.45 3.42
C VAL A 23 -5.02 4.37 4.48
N ARG A 24 -5.72 4.46 5.62
CA ARG A 24 -5.27 5.15 6.83
C ARG A 24 -4.75 4.12 7.83
N LEU A 25 -3.50 4.24 8.24
CA LEU A 25 -2.82 3.31 9.13
C LEU A 25 -2.27 4.04 10.35
N LYS A 26 -2.27 3.37 11.51
CA LYS A 26 -1.60 3.85 12.72
C LYS A 26 -0.25 3.14 12.88
N PRO A 27 0.88 3.82 12.65
CA PRO A 27 2.20 3.24 12.84
C PRO A 27 2.42 2.84 14.30
N TYR A 28 3.18 1.77 14.51
CA TYR A 28 3.52 1.27 15.85
C TYR A 28 5.03 1.18 16.06
N GLU A 29 5.73 0.44 15.20
CA GLU A 29 7.20 0.37 15.18
C GLU A 29 7.71 0.77 13.80
N CYS A 30 8.91 1.34 13.75
CA CYS A 30 9.62 1.66 12.52
C CYS A 30 11.10 1.33 12.66
N GLY A 31 11.71 0.82 11.58
CA GLY A 31 13.13 0.48 11.56
C GLY A 31 13.73 0.51 10.16
N PRO A 32 15.08 0.51 10.09
CA PRO A 32 15.79 0.47 8.83
C PRO A 32 15.64 -0.88 8.14
N LEU A 33 15.62 -0.85 6.81
CA LEU A 33 15.64 -2.02 5.96
C LEU A 33 16.57 -1.74 4.78
N ALA A 34 17.51 -2.62 4.49
CA ALA A 34 18.35 -2.51 3.30
C ALA A 34 17.88 -3.52 2.23
N ARG A 35 16.77 -3.22 1.53
CA ARG A 35 16.20 -4.13 0.51
C ARG A 35 15.73 -3.38 -0.74
N ASP A 36 16.37 -3.67 -1.87
CA ASP A 36 16.10 -3.02 -3.16
C ASP A 36 16.08 -1.49 -3.01
N ASN A 37 14.93 -0.86 -3.31
CA ASN A 37 14.70 0.59 -3.21
C ASN A 37 13.97 0.98 -1.91
N PHE A 38 13.81 0.05 -0.96
CA PHE A 38 13.12 0.25 0.30
C PHE A 38 14.16 0.39 1.41
N GLY A 39 14.10 1.52 2.12
CA GLY A 39 15.00 1.85 3.24
C GLY A 39 14.35 1.65 4.61
N VAL A 40 13.03 1.40 4.65
CA VAL A 40 12.24 1.40 5.88
C VAL A 40 11.24 0.27 5.91
N VAL A 41 11.10 -0.31 7.10
CA VAL A 41 10.03 -1.22 7.47
C VAL A 41 9.27 -0.65 8.66
N PHE A 42 7.94 -0.67 8.61
CA PHE A 42 7.11 -0.28 9.76
C PHE A 42 5.98 -1.28 9.99
N SER A 43 5.55 -1.41 11.24
CA SER A 43 4.43 -2.27 11.63
C SER A 43 3.24 -1.42 12.06
N VAL A 44 2.05 -1.97 11.83
CA VAL A 44 0.79 -1.44 12.36
C VAL A 44 0.19 -2.46 13.32
N VAL A 45 -0.43 -1.98 14.39
CA VAL A 45 -1.21 -2.84 15.29
C VAL A 45 -2.65 -2.81 14.81
N GLN A 46 -3.12 -3.93 14.26
CA GLN A 46 -4.56 -4.17 14.06
C GLN A 46 -5.06 -5.12 15.16
N PRO A 47 -6.37 -5.09 15.50
CA PRO A 47 -6.92 -5.91 16.59
C PRO A 47 -6.67 -7.42 16.47
N SER A 48 -6.40 -7.92 15.26
CA SER A 48 -6.23 -9.34 14.97
C SER A 48 -4.84 -9.75 14.48
N ASN A 49 -3.96 -8.82 14.09
CA ASN A 49 -2.60 -9.14 13.64
C ASN A 49 -1.68 -7.90 13.59
N ARG A 50 -0.35 -8.13 13.68
CA ARG A 50 0.66 -7.15 13.26
C ARG A 50 0.86 -7.28 11.75
N GLN A 51 0.61 -6.19 11.02
CA GLN A 51 0.91 -6.12 9.59
C GLN A 51 2.14 -5.25 9.38
N THR A 52 3.06 -5.73 8.56
CA THR A 52 4.30 -5.03 8.24
C THR A 52 4.24 -4.44 6.83
N TYR A 53 4.80 -3.24 6.67
CA TYR A 53 4.86 -2.47 5.43
C TYR A 53 6.28 -1.99 5.13
N PHE A 54 6.57 -1.88 3.83
CA PHE A 54 7.86 -1.49 3.30
C PHE A 54 7.72 -0.12 2.63
N VAL A 55 8.62 0.81 2.95
CA VAL A 55 8.56 2.20 2.49
C VAL A 55 9.90 2.61 1.87
N LYS A 56 9.83 3.43 0.82
CA LYS A 56 11.01 4.01 0.17
C LYS A 56 11.53 5.22 0.97
N GLY A 57 12.83 5.46 0.90
CA GLY A 57 13.50 6.57 1.59
C GLY A 57 14.32 6.10 2.78
N GLU A 58 15.13 6.99 3.35
CA GLU A 58 16.03 6.66 4.47
C GLU A 58 15.25 6.57 5.80
N ALA A 59 15.64 5.61 6.64
CA ALA A 59 15.02 5.43 7.95
C ALA A 59 15.16 6.65 8.86
N SER A 60 16.29 7.36 8.76
CA SER A 60 16.56 8.63 9.43
C SER A 60 15.52 9.70 9.11
N ASP A 61 14.99 9.72 7.89
CA ASP A 61 14.04 10.75 7.44
C ASP A 61 12.59 10.34 7.65
N VAL A 62 12.29 9.06 7.44
CA VAL A 62 10.92 8.54 7.38
C VAL A 62 10.44 8.07 8.75
N CYS A 63 11.27 7.39 9.55
CA CYS A 63 10.82 6.85 10.84
C CYS A 63 10.41 7.91 11.86
N PRO A 64 11.13 9.04 12.03
CA PRO A 64 10.70 10.09 12.95
C PRO A 64 9.32 10.63 12.58
N LYS A 65 9.04 10.83 11.29
CA LYS A 65 7.74 11.32 10.79
C LYS A 65 6.63 10.30 10.99
N LEU A 66 6.92 9.01 10.71
CA LEU A 66 5.98 7.92 10.92
C LEU A 66 5.58 7.81 12.40
N LEU A 67 6.55 7.83 13.30
CA LEU A 67 6.31 7.62 14.73
C LEU A 67 5.78 8.88 15.43
N SER A 68 6.00 10.07 14.86
CA SER A 68 5.38 11.31 15.35
C SER A 68 3.92 11.47 14.94
N ALA A 69 3.49 10.76 13.89
CA ALA A 69 2.15 10.86 13.34
C ALA A 69 1.18 9.91 14.04
N ASP A 70 -0.03 10.39 14.34
CA ASP A 70 -1.10 9.52 14.84
C ASP A 70 -1.55 8.52 13.76
N TYR A 71 -1.58 9.00 12.52
CA TYR A 71 -1.93 8.19 11.36
C TYR A 71 -1.10 8.59 10.14
N VAL A 72 -0.89 7.62 9.25
CA VAL A 72 -0.38 7.85 7.91
C VAL A 72 -1.40 7.42 6.87
N ILE A 73 -1.54 8.26 5.86
CA ILE A 73 -2.43 8.05 4.73
C ILE A 73 -1.57 7.70 3.53
N GLY A 74 -1.94 6.64 2.82
CA GLY A 74 -1.16 6.17 1.69
C GLY A 74 -1.84 5.08 0.90
N VAL A 75 -1.09 4.49 -0.02
CA VAL A 75 -1.56 3.44 -0.92
C VAL A 75 -0.78 2.16 -0.67
N GLU A 76 -1.51 1.06 -0.53
CA GLU A 76 -0.94 -0.28 -0.51
C GLU A 76 -0.70 -0.77 -1.94
N SER A 77 0.47 -1.37 -2.16
CA SER A 77 0.79 -2.05 -3.40
C SER A 77 1.50 -3.37 -3.12
N SER A 78 1.23 -4.38 -3.94
CA SER A 78 1.95 -5.63 -3.88
C SER A 78 3.39 -5.42 -4.34
N TYR A 79 4.33 -6.07 -3.67
CA TYR A 79 5.76 -5.97 -4.01
C TYR A 79 6.07 -6.26 -5.48
N CYS A 80 5.32 -7.19 -6.08
CA CYS A 80 5.52 -7.66 -7.44
C CYS A 80 4.65 -6.95 -8.49
N ALA A 81 3.89 -5.91 -8.13
CA ALA A 81 3.01 -5.23 -9.09
C ALA A 81 3.75 -4.72 -10.35
N ASN A 82 5.07 -4.49 -10.26
CA ASN A 82 5.91 -3.99 -11.35
C ASN A 82 7.14 -4.87 -11.68
N LYS A 83 7.27 -6.07 -11.10
CA LYS A 83 8.38 -7.00 -11.38
C LYS A 83 7.84 -8.30 -11.98
N ASN A 84 8.48 -8.79 -13.04
CA ASN A 84 8.29 -10.15 -13.58
C ASN A 84 8.90 -11.18 -12.61
N SER A 85 8.46 -11.20 -11.35
CA SER A 85 9.08 -12.02 -10.32
C SER A 85 8.46 -13.41 -10.29
N SER A 86 9.28 -14.42 -10.55
CA SER A 86 8.94 -15.84 -10.61
C SER A 86 8.59 -16.49 -9.26
N ASN A 87 8.34 -15.72 -8.20
CA ASN A 87 8.22 -16.23 -6.84
C ASN A 87 6.98 -15.65 -6.13
N GLU A 88 5.81 -16.23 -6.43
CA GLU A 88 4.49 -15.74 -5.97
C GLU A 88 4.36 -15.62 -4.45
N HIS A 89 5.10 -16.44 -3.70
CA HIS A 89 5.04 -16.43 -2.24
C HIS A 89 5.64 -15.14 -1.63
N GLU A 90 6.68 -14.59 -2.24
CA GLU A 90 7.28 -13.33 -1.82
C GLU A 90 6.35 -12.14 -2.13
N CYS A 91 5.60 -12.25 -3.24
CA CYS A 91 4.70 -11.21 -3.73
C CYS A 91 3.49 -10.95 -2.83
N SER A 92 2.98 -11.98 -2.15
CA SER A 92 1.85 -11.86 -1.22
C SER A 92 2.27 -11.46 0.19
N SER A 93 3.52 -11.76 0.57
CA SER A 93 4.02 -11.55 1.93
C SER A 93 4.56 -10.14 2.17
N ILE A 94 4.97 -9.43 1.10
CA ILE A 94 5.55 -8.10 1.17
C ILE A 94 4.55 -7.06 0.68
N LYS A 95 4.11 -6.19 1.60
CA LYS A 95 3.28 -5.03 1.28
C LYS A 95 4.11 -3.77 1.20
N ILE A 96 4.10 -3.12 0.04
CA ILE A 96 4.67 -1.78 -0.12
C ILE A 96 3.62 -0.75 0.28
N PHE A 97 4.01 0.24 1.06
CA PHE A 97 3.17 1.38 1.39
C PHE A 97 3.79 2.68 0.84
N SER A 98 3.04 3.35 -0.03
CA SER A 98 3.42 4.67 -0.54
C SER A 98 2.73 5.73 0.30
N ILE A 99 3.50 6.44 1.14
CA ILE A 99 2.98 7.48 2.02
C ILE A 99 2.62 8.71 1.18
N ILE A 100 1.39 9.18 1.35
CA ILE A 100 0.89 10.42 0.75
C ILE A 100 0.93 11.54 1.78
N GLU A 101 0.49 11.27 3.01
CA GLU A 101 0.34 12.28 4.06
C GLU A 101 0.59 11.69 5.45
N TYR A 102 1.23 12.50 6.31
CA TYR A 102 1.36 12.26 7.74
C TYR A 102 0.33 13.12 8.47
N GLN A 103 -0.52 12.50 9.28
CA GLN A 103 -1.62 13.19 9.95
C GLN A 103 -1.47 13.11 11.46
N ASN A 104 -1.52 14.29 12.09
CA ASN A 104 -1.63 14.44 13.54
C ASN A 104 -3.08 14.79 13.86
N ASP A 105 -3.72 14.03 14.76
CA ASP A 105 -5.04 14.35 15.26
C ASP A 105 -4.89 15.37 16.40
N PRO A 106 -5.34 16.63 16.22
CA PRO A 106 -5.20 17.66 17.26
C PRO A 106 -5.97 17.34 18.55
N ASN A 107 -6.85 16.32 18.55
CA ASN A 107 -7.61 15.90 19.72
C ASN A 107 -6.97 14.75 20.50
N ILE A 108 -5.93 14.11 19.98
CA ILE A 108 -5.15 13.11 20.74
C ILE A 108 -4.11 13.89 21.53
N LYS A 109 -4.45 14.25 22.78
CA LYS A 109 -3.45 14.76 23.72
C LYS A 109 -2.38 13.68 23.88
N GLN A 110 -1.15 13.97 23.45
CA GLN A 110 0.04 13.24 23.85
C GLN A 110 0.07 13.23 25.38
N THR A 111 -0.35 12.12 25.99
CA THR A 111 0.03 11.80 27.37
C THR A 111 1.43 11.22 27.30
N ASP A 112 2.40 12.05 27.69
CA ASP A 112 3.77 11.65 28.02
C ASP A 112 3.80 10.55 29.09
#